data_AF-A0A1F2TXH4-F1
#
_entry.id   AF-A0A1F2TXH4-F1
#
_cell.length_a   1.000
_cell.length_b   1.000
_cell.length_c   1.000
_cell.angle_alpha   90.00
_cell.angle_beta   90.00
_cell.angle_gamma   90.00
#
_symmetry.space_group_name_H-M   'P 1'
#
loop_
_entity.id
_entity.type
_entity.pdbx_description
1 polymer ?
#
loop_
_entity_poly.entity_id
_entity_poly.type
_entity_poly.pdbx_seq_one_letter_code
_entity_poly.pdbx_strand_id
1 'polypeptide(L)' 'MAVNVTDESQALRLLFHRLNNQLGIILANAELLEKKTADETSRARASQIVASALDAMGTAKEIRDEIVDSR' A
#
# COMPACT_ATOMS: atom_id res chain seq x y z
N MET A 1 -27.58 9.60 -17.11
CA MET A 1 -27.17 8.51 -16.19
C MET A 1 -26.61 9.18 -14.95
N ALA A 2 -27.34 9.14 -13.83
CA ALA A 2 -26.76 9.52 -12.55
C ALA A 2 -25.88 8.36 -12.10
N VAL A 3 -24.56 8.54 -12.12
CA VAL A 3 -23.67 7.62 -11.43
C VAL A 3 -24.07 7.69 -9.96
N ASN A 4 -24.49 6.56 -9.41
CA ASN A 4 -25.01 6.51 -8.05
C ASN A 4 -23.83 6.64 -7.08
N VAL A 5 -23.90 7.57 -6.13
CA VAL A 5 -22.83 7.84 -5.14
C VAL A 5 -22.39 6.56 -4.39
N THR A 6 -23.29 5.58 -4.30
CA THR A 6 -23.06 4.23 -3.77
C THR A 6 -22.06 3.43 -4.61
N ASP A 7 -22.16 3.50 -5.94
CA ASP A 7 -21.30 2.75 -6.88
C ASP A 7 -19.87 3.31 -6.86
N GLU A 8 -19.71 4.63 -6.76
CA GLU A 8 -18.41 5.28 -6.61
C GLU A 8 -17.73 4.91 -5.29
N SER A 9 -18.50 4.87 -4.19
CA SER A 9 -17.98 4.43 -2.88
C SER A 9 -17.50 2.99 -2.92
N GLN A 10 -18.25 2.11 -3.60
CA GLN A 10 -17.88 0.70 -3.75
C GLN A 10 -16.64 0.52 -4.63
N ALA A 11 -16.58 1.21 -5.77
CA ALA A 11 -15.42 1.19 -6.66
C ALA A 11 -14.14 1.65 -5.92
N LEU A 12 -14.23 2.72 -5.14
CA LEU A 12 -13.10 3.23 -4.37
C LEU A 12 -12.65 2.25 -3.28
N ARG A 13 -13.57 1.60 -2.56
CA ARG A 13 -13.24 0.55 -1.58
C ARG A 13 -12.49 -0.62 -2.22
N LEU A 14 -12.91 -1.04 -3.42
CA LEU A 14 -12.23 -2.09 -4.17
C LEU A 14 -10.82 -1.68 -4.59
N LEU A 15 -10.63 -0.42 -5.02
CA LEU A 15 -9.32 0.12 -5.35
C LEU A 15 -8.39 0.13 -4.13
N PHE A 16 -8.84 0.59 -2.95
CA PHE A 16 -8.05 0.54 -1.73
C PHE A 16 -7.69 -0.87 -1.28
N HIS A 17 -8.63 -1.81 -1.40
CA HIS A 17 -8.35 -3.22 -1.11
C HIS A 17 -7.25 -3.75 -2.05
N ARG A 18 -7.37 -3.50 -3.36
CA ARG A 18 -6.37 -3.93 -4.34
C ARG A 18 -5.01 -3.27 -4.10
N LEU A 19 -4.98 -1.97 -3.82
CA LEU A 19 -3.76 -1.23 -3.52
C LEU A 19 -3.06 -1.80 -2.29
N ASN A 20 -3.77 -1.95 -1.18
CA ASN A 20 -3.21 -2.52 0.06
C ASN A 20 -2.71 -3.95 -0.13
N ASN A 21 -3.39 -4.77 -0.94
CA ASN A 21 -2.91 -6.10 -1.28
C ASN A 21 -1.58 -6.06 -2.07
N GLN A 22 -1.46 -5.17 -3.06
CA GLN A 22 -0.20 -5.02 -3.82
C GLN A 22 0.94 -4.51 -2.94
N LEU A 23 0.67 -3.54 -2.07
CA LEU A 23 1.64 -3.06 -1.08
C LEU A 23 2.08 -4.17 -0.13
N GLY A 24 1.16 -5.03 0.32
CA GLY A 24 1.47 -6.19 1.16
C GLY A 24 2.38 -7.20 0.47
N ILE A 25 2.15 -7.47 -0.82
CA ILE A 25 3.02 -8.33 -1.63
C ILE A 25 4.42 -7.71 -1.77
N ILE A 26 4.51 -6.40 -2.04
CA ILE A 26 5.79 -5.69 -2.15
C ILE A 26 6.56 -5.76 -0.84
N LEU A 27 5.90 -5.48 0.29
CA LEU A 27 6.49 -5.54 1.63
C LEU A 27 7.04 -6.93 1.93
N ALA A 28 6.23 -7.98 1.74
CA ALA A 28 6.67 -9.36 2.00
C ALA A 28 7.88 -9.77 1.16
N ASN A 29 7.92 -9.35 -0.11
CA ASN A 29 9.07 -9.62 -0.99
C ASN A 29 10.32 -8.84 -0.55
N ALA A 30 10.16 -7.58 -0.12
CA ALA A 30 11.26 -6.76 0.36
C ALA A 30 11.85 -7.32 1.67
N GLU A 31 11.01 -7.70 2.63
CA GLU A 31 11.44 -8.36 3.86
C GLU A 31 12.16 -9.70 3.58
N LEU A 32 11.65 -10.48 2.62
CA LEU A 32 12.30 -11.72 2.20
C LEU A 32 13.67 -11.46 1.58
N LEU A 33 13.80 -10.43 0.75
CA LEU A 33 15.05 -10.02 0.12
C LEU A 33 16.05 -9.54 1.17
N GLU A 34 15.63 -8.72 2.13
CA GLU A 34 16.45 -8.23 3.24
C GLU A 34 17.03 -9.41 4.05
N LYS A 35 16.20 -10.42 4.35
CA LYS A 35 16.61 -11.61 5.10
C LYS A 35 17.54 -12.55 4.32
N LYS A 36 17.39 -12.65 2.99
CA LYS A 36 18.10 -13.63 2.16
C LYS A 36 19.36 -13.10 1.51
N THR A 37 19.56 -11.79 1.46
CA THR A 37 20.69 -11.22 0.73
C THR A 37 21.98 -11.22 1.55
N ALA A 38 23.06 -11.71 0.95
CA ALA A 38 24.37 -11.82 1.59
C ALA A 38 25.18 -10.52 1.58
N ASP A 39 25.00 -9.65 0.57
CA ASP A 39 25.71 -8.38 0.49
C ASP A 39 24.98 -7.24 1.21
N GLU A 40 25.75 -6.40 1.91
CA GLU A 40 25.22 -5.31 2.73
C GLU A 40 24.49 -4.25 1.89
N THR A 41 24.99 -3.92 0.70
CA THR A 41 24.38 -2.92 -0.18
C THR A 41 22.96 -3.31 -0.59
N SER A 42 22.76 -4.56 -0.98
CA SER A 42 21.44 -5.04 -1.40
C SER A 42 20.51 -5.24 -0.21
N ARG A 43 21.03 -5.62 0.98
CA ARG A 43 20.24 -5.57 2.22
C ARG A 43 19.75 -4.17 2.53
N ALA A 44 20.63 -3.17 2.52
CA ALA A 44 20.25 -1.78 2.79
C ALA A 44 19.19 -1.25 1.80
N ARG A 45 19.28 -1.62 0.52
CA ARG A 45 18.24 -1.33 -0.48
C ARG A 45 16.92 -2.03 -0.16
N ALA A 46 16.95 -3.30 0.26
CA ALA A 46 15.75 -4.02 0.67
C ALA A 46 15.09 -3.36 1.89
N SER A 47 15.87 -2.97 2.91
CA SER A 47 15.38 -2.22 4.08
C SER A 47 14.73 -0.90 3.67
N GLN A 48 15.30 -0.18 2.70
CA GLN A 48 14.70 1.05 2.17
C GLN A 48 13.35 0.79 1.48
N ILE A 49 13.22 -0.31 0.75
CA ILE A 49 11.95 -0.71 0.12
C ILE A 49 10.91 -1.07 1.19
N VAL A 50 11.31 -1.79 2.25
CA VAL A 50 10.44 -2.09 3.41
C VAL A 50 9.89 -0.81 4.02
N ALA A 51 10.76 0.15 4.34
CA ALA A 51 10.36 1.43 4.91
C ALA A 51 9.40 2.18 3.97
N SER A 52 9.73 2.26 2.68
CA SER A 52 8.90 2.96 1.69
C SER A 52 7.53 2.30 1.50
N ALA A 53 7.44 0.97 1.59
CA ALA A 53 6.17 0.24 1.49
C ALA A 53 5.27 0.49 2.71
N LEU A 54 5.85 0.56 3.91
CA LEU A 54 5.13 0.91 5.13
C LEU A 54 4.61 2.35 5.07
N ASP A 55 5.43 3.30 4.63
CA ASP A 55 5.02 4.71 4.46
C ASP A 55 3.89 4.84 3.43
N ALA A 56 3.98 4.09 2.32
CA ALA A 56 2.93 4.08 1.29
C ALA A 56 1.61 3.48 1.81
N MET A 57 1.66 2.44 2.65
CA MET A 57 0.46 1.91 3.33
C MET A 57 -0.13 2.93 4.30
N GLY A 58 0.71 3.66 5.04
CA GLY A 58 0.29 4.77 5.90
C GLY A 58 -0.45 5.84 5.11
N THR A 59 0.15 6.31 4.01
CA THR A 59 -0.45 7.30 3.11
C THR A 59 -1.78 6.79 2.52
N ALA A 60 -1.84 5.52 2.08
CA ALA A 60 -3.08 4.95 1.55
C ALA A 60 -4.20 4.90 2.59
N LYS A 61 -3.85 4.66 3.86
CA LYS A 61 -4.78 4.74 4.99
C LYS A 61 -5.27 6.17 5.21
N GLU A 62 -4.37 7.14 5.25
CA GLU A 62 -4.72 8.57 5.42
C GLU A 62 -5.66 9.05 4.32
N ILE A 63 -5.37 8.75 3.04
CA ILE A 63 -6.25 9.12 1.92
C ILE A 63 -7.65 8.51 2.10
N ARG A 64 -7.74 7.25 2.53
CA ARG A 64 -9.02 6.60 2.79
C ARG A 64 -9.78 7.31 3.91
N ASP A 65 -9.11 7.63 5.00
CA ASP A 65 -9.71 8.23 6.19
C ASP A 65 -10.22 9.65 5.87
N GLU A 66 -9.44 10.48 5.15
CA GLU A 66 -9.85 11.81 4.67
C GLU A 66 -11.10 11.77 3.76
N ILE A 67 -11.21 10.76 2.88
CA ILE A 67 -12.37 10.62 1.98
C ILE A 67 -13.62 10.12 2.73
N VAL A 68 -13.44 9.37 3.82
CA VAL A 68 -14.55 8.89 4.67
C VAL A 68 -15.05 10.02 5.57
N ASP A 69 -14.15 10.81 6.17
CA ASP A 69 -14.50 11.92 7.06
C ASP A 69 -15.04 13.14 6.28
N SER A 70 -14.71 13.28 5.00
CA SER A 70 -15.26 14.32 4.10
C SER A 70 -16.66 14.00 3.54
N ARG A 71 -17.32 12.92 3.98
CA ARG A 71 -18.67 12.49 3.55
C ARG A 71 -19.65 12.47 4.71
#